data_AF-A0AAV3S608-F1
#
_entry.id   AF-A0AAV3S608-F1
#
_cell.length_a   1.000
_cell.length_b   1.000
_cell.length_c   1.000
_cell.angle_alpha   90.00
_cell.angle_beta   90.00
_cell.angle_gamma   90.00
#
_symmetry.space_group_name_H-M   'P 1'
#
loop_
_entity.id
_entity.type
_entity.pdbx_description
1 polymer ?
#
loop_
_entity_poly.entity_id
_entity_poly.type
_entity_poly.pdbx_seq_one_letter_code
_entity_poly.pdbx_strand_id
1 'polypeptide(L)'
;MPAAASRGRLPGFFYRFAHPELAVLSTLGSLLWLVGFALAGAGVGLRASEPTTAYALFYYGGLVSFVGVALIAAVVAYLLVLWLLRDVLDVLDWEKPDPGARR
;
A
#
# COMPACT_ATOMS: atom_id res chain seq x y z
N MET A 1 2.71 14.11 -32.56
CA MET A 1 1.57 13.48 -31.85
C MET A 1 2.12 12.68 -30.69
N PRO A 2 1.91 13.07 -29.42
CA PRO A 2 2.38 12.28 -28.30
C PRO A 2 1.49 11.05 -28.15
N ALA A 3 2.12 9.89 -28.00
CA ALA A 3 1.46 8.60 -27.84
C ALA A 3 0.50 8.67 -26.64
N ALA A 4 -0.77 8.42 -26.89
CA ALA A 4 -1.76 8.12 -25.87
C ALA A 4 -1.32 6.82 -25.19
N ALA A 5 -0.49 6.95 -24.16
CA ALA A 5 -0.26 5.88 -23.20
C ALA A 5 -1.64 5.47 -22.70
N SER A 6 -2.04 4.25 -23.03
CA SER A 6 -3.21 3.59 -22.49
C SER A 6 -3.01 3.39 -20.98
N ARG A 7 -3.16 4.47 -20.21
CA ARG A 7 -3.44 4.38 -18.78
C ARG A 7 -4.78 3.65 -18.71
N GLY A 8 -4.70 2.34 -18.53
CA GLY A 8 -5.87 1.48 -18.35
C GLY A 8 -6.79 2.16 -17.36
N ARG A 9 -8.02 2.46 -17.78
CA ARG A 9 -9.01 3.11 -16.93
C ARG A 9 -9.12 2.29 -15.66
N LEU A 10 -8.71 2.86 -14.53
CA LEU A 10 -8.95 2.25 -13.23
C LEU A 10 -10.45 2.02 -13.06
N PRO A 11 -10.87 0.97 -12.33
CA PRO A 11 -12.29 0.76 -12.04
C PRO A 11 -12.89 2.02 -11.42
N GLY A 12 -14.12 2.38 -11.82
CA GLY A 12 -14.81 3.61 -11.41
C GLY A 12 -14.78 3.88 -9.91
N PHE A 13 -14.83 2.80 -9.11
CA PHE A 13 -14.75 2.84 -7.65
C PHE A 13 -13.48 3.53 -7.11
N PHE A 14 -12.32 3.38 -7.74
CA PHE A 14 -11.06 3.90 -7.19
C PHE A 14 -10.89 5.41 -7.37
N TYR A 15 -11.64 6.05 -8.27
CA TYR A 15 -11.58 7.50 -8.45
C TYR A 15 -12.18 8.30 -7.27
N ARG A 16 -12.85 7.63 -6.32
CA ARG A 16 -13.34 8.28 -5.10
C ARG A 16 -12.24 8.58 -4.07
N PHE A 17 -11.06 7.99 -4.24
CA PHE A 17 -9.92 8.19 -3.34
C PHE A 17 -9.04 9.32 -3.85
N ALA A 18 -8.41 10.06 -2.92
CA ALA A 18 -7.49 11.15 -3.26
C ALA A 18 -6.31 10.69 -4.14
N HIS A 19 -5.85 9.46 -3.94
CA HIS A 19 -4.82 8.82 -4.76
C HIS A 19 -5.32 7.45 -5.26
N PRO A 20 -6.02 7.40 -6.41
CA PRO A 20 -6.65 6.17 -6.93
C PRO A 20 -5.66 5.02 -7.13
N GLU A 21 -4.45 5.32 -7.61
CA GLU A 21 -3.41 4.33 -7.85
C GLU A 21 -2.90 3.70 -6.54
N LEU A 22 -2.72 4.50 -5.49
CA LEU A 22 -2.31 4.00 -4.18
C LEU A 22 -3.40 3.15 -3.53
N ALA A 23 -4.67 3.48 -3.74
CA ALA A 23 -5.79 2.68 -3.27
C ALA A 23 -5.83 1.29 -3.96
N VAL A 24 -5.47 1.22 -5.25
CA VAL A 24 -5.33 -0.06 -5.96
C VAL A 24 -4.16 -0.87 -5.40
N LEU A 25 -2.99 -0.26 -5.22
CA LEU A 25 -1.82 -0.94 -4.65
C LEU A 25 -2.09 -1.47 -3.24
N SER A 26 -2.75 -0.66 -2.40
CA SER A 26 -3.16 -1.09 -1.07
C SER A 26 -4.17 -2.24 -1.12
N THR A 27 -5.10 -2.23 -2.08
CA THR A 27 -6.08 -3.31 -2.24
C THR A 27 -5.41 -4.61 -2.67
N LEU A 28 -4.49 -4.54 -3.65
CA LEU A 28 -3.69 -5.69 -4.07
C LEU A 28 -2.83 -6.22 -2.93
N GLY A 29 -2.19 -5.33 -2.16
CA GLY A 29 -1.44 -5.70 -0.96
C GLY A 29 -2.30 -6.45 0.05
N SER A 30 -3.52 -5.96 0.34
CA SER A 30 -4.46 -6.62 1.25
C SER A 30 -4.92 -7.98 0.73
N LEU A 31 -5.15 -8.13 -0.57
CA LEU A 31 -5.52 -9.41 -1.17
C LEU A 31 -4.37 -10.43 -1.07
N LEU A 32 -3.15 -10.03 -1.42
CA LEU A 32 -1.96 -10.87 -1.28
C LEU A 32 -1.76 -11.28 0.19
N TRP A 33 -1.88 -10.32 1.10
CA TRP A 33 -1.81 -10.58 2.53
C TRP A 33 -2.80 -11.66 2.97
N LEU A 34 -4.08 -11.49 2.62
CA LEU A 34 -5.18 -12.38 3.01
C LEU A 34 -5.02 -13.78 2.41
N VAL A 35 -4.72 -13.87 1.11
CA VAL A 35 -4.53 -15.16 0.41
C VAL A 35 -3.32 -15.90 0.98
N GLY A 36 -2.19 -15.20 1.16
CA GLY A 36 -1.00 -15.78 1.76
C GLY A 36 -1.24 -16.26 3.20
N PHE A 37 -1.95 -15.47 4.00
CA PHE A 37 -2.33 -15.84 5.36
C PHE A 37 -3.21 -17.08 5.40
N ALA A 38 -4.21 -17.17 4.52
CA ALA A 38 -5.09 -18.34 4.42
C ALA A 38 -4.32 -19.60 3.99
N LEU A 39 -3.40 -19.50 3.04
CA LEU A 39 -2.52 -20.61 2.63
C LEU A 39 -1.64 -21.07 3.79
N ALA A 40 -1.05 -20.13 4.53
CA ALA A 40 -0.23 -20.47 5.68
C ALA A 40 -1.05 -21.16 6.78
N GLY A 41 -2.27 -20.67 7.05
CA GLY A 41 -3.20 -21.30 7.99
C GLY A 41 -3.64 -22.71 7.57
N ALA A 42 -3.88 -22.93 6.27
CA ALA A 42 -4.17 -24.25 5.74
C ALA A 42 -3.00 -25.23 5.96
N GLY A 43 -1.76 -24.75 5.76
CA GLY A 43 -0.56 -25.52 6.08
C GLY A 43 -0.52 -25.96 7.54
N VAL A 44 -0.88 -25.09 8.49
CA VAL A 44 -0.97 -25.46 9.91
C VAL A 44 -1.99 -26.59 10.15
N GLY A 45 -3.14 -26.55 9.48
CA GLY A 45 -4.17 -27.59 9.58
C GLY A 45 -3.72 -28.97 9.04
N LEU A 46 -2.87 -28.98 8.02
CA LEU A 46 -2.36 -30.22 7.40
C LEU A 46 -1.12 -30.78 8.10
N ARG A 47 -0.58 -30.10 9.11
CA ARG A 47 0.71 -30.44 9.73
C ARG A 47 0.80 -31.87 10.26
N ALA A 48 -0.31 -32.43 10.74
CA ALA A 48 -0.36 -33.78 11.31
C ALA A 48 -0.48 -34.88 10.25
N SER A 49 -1.14 -34.62 9.11
CA SER A 49 -1.39 -35.62 8.06
C SER A 49 -0.34 -35.57 6.95
N GLU A 50 0.08 -34.37 6.54
CA GLU A 50 0.98 -34.14 5.41
C GLU A 50 2.02 -33.06 5.75
N PRO A 51 3.07 -33.40 6.51
CA PRO A 51 4.01 -32.40 7.05
C PRO A 51 4.81 -31.67 5.95
N THR A 52 5.19 -32.36 4.87
CA THR A 52 5.92 -31.73 3.75
C THR A 52 5.07 -30.70 3.02
N THR A 53 3.82 -31.04 2.68
CA THR A 53 2.84 -30.13 2.09
C THR A 53 2.55 -28.94 3.02
N ALA A 54 2.39 -29.22 4.32
CA ALA A 54 2.16 -28.21 5.35
C ALA A 54 3.28 -27.16 5.40
N TYR A 55 4.54 -27.58 5.41
CA TYR A 55 5.68 -26.66 5.40
C TYR A 55 5.75 -25.82 4.13
N ALA A 56 5.48 -26.41 2.97
CA ALA A 56 5.46 -25.67 1.72
C ALA A 56 4.37 -24.59 1.72
N LEU A 57 3.15 -24.94 2.13
CA LEU A 57 2.03 -24.00 2.22
C LEU A 57 2.31 -22.88 3.23
N PHE A 58 2.89 -23.20 4.38
CA PHE A 58 3.28 -22.21 5.37
C PHE A 58 4.35 -21.24 4.83
N TYR A 59 5.40 -21.77 4.19
CA TYR A 59 6.48 -20.96 3.65
C TYR A 59 6.02 -20.05 2.51
N TYR A 60 5.37 -20.60 1.48
CA TYR A 60 4.90 -19.81 0.34
C TYR A 60 3.75 -18.88 0.71
N GLY A 61 2.81 -19.35 1.54
CA GLY A 61 1.73 -18.50 2.06
C GLY A 61 2.28 -17.33 2.87
N GLY A 62 3.23 -17.60 3.77
CA GLY A 62 3.93 -16.57 4.55
C GLY A 62 4.65 -15.56 3.66
N LEU A 63 5.37 -16.01 2.63
CA LEU A 63 6.07 -15.13 1.69
C LEU A 63 5.10 -14.22 0.93
N VAL A 64 4.02 -14.79 0.37
CA VAL A 64 2.97 -14.02 -0.32
C VAL A 64 2.32 -13.01 0.62
N SER A 65 2.06 -13.43 1.86
CA SER A 65 1.46 -12.56 2.86
C SER A 65 2.37 -11.39 3.21
N PHE A 66 3.67 -11.66 3.38
CA PHE A 66 4.69 -10.66 3.67
C PHE A 66 4.84 -9.63 2.55
N VAL A 67 4.82 -10.05 1.28
CA VAL A 67 4.81 -9.12 0.13
C VAL A 67 3.59 -8.21 0.17
N GLY A 68 2.41 -8.75 0.52
CA GLY A 68 1.20 -7.96 0.71
C GLY A 68 1.35 -6.87 1.78
N VAL A 69 1.90 -7.23 2.95
CA VAL A 69 2.19 -6.26 4.03
C VAL A 69 3.21 -5.22 3.59
N ALA A 70 4.27 -5.62 2.91
CA ALA A 70 5.31 -4.70 2.44
C ALA A 70 4.75 -3.65 1.47
N LEU A 71 3.84 -4.05 0.58
CA LEU A 71 3.15 -3.10 -0.32
C LEU A 71 2.27 -2.11 0.46
N ILE A 72 1.49 -2.59 1.44
CA ILE A 72 0.67 -1.72 2.29
C ILE A 72 1.56 -0.75 3.06
N ALA A 73 2.64 -1.24 3.66
CA ALA A 73 3.59 -0.44 4.42
C ALA A 73 4.25 0.64 3.56
N ALA A 74 4.62 0.32 2.32
CA ALA A 74 5.17 1.29 1.37
C ALA A 74 4.16 2.40 1.04
N VAL A 75 2.88 2.05 0.82
CA VAL A 75 1.81 3.04 0.58
C VAL A 75 1.61 3.93 1.80
N VAL A 76 1.55 3.36 3.00
CA VAL A 76 1.41 4.12 4.26
C VAL A 76 2.60 5.05 4.46
N ALA A 77 3.82 4.55 4.29
CA ALA A 77 5.04 5.35 4.42
C ALA A 77 5.05 6.51 3.42
N TYR A 78 4.66 6.27 2.17
CA TYR A 78 4.56 7.32 1.15
C TYR A 78 3.55 8.40 1.53
N LEU A 79 2.35 8.01 1.98
CA LEU A 79 1.32 8.96 2.43
C LEU A 79 1.77 9.76 3.66
N LEU A 80 2.47 9.11 4.60
CA LEU A 80 3.06 9.79 5.76
C LEU A 80 4.13 10.81 5.36
N VAL A 81 4.97 10.50 4.38
CA VAL A 81 5.96 11.44 3.84
C VAL A 81 5.27 12.64 3.20
N LEU A 82 4.23 12.43 2.39
CA LEU A 82 3.46 13.54 1.79
C LEU A 82 2.77 14.40 2.85
N TRP A 83 2.22 13.77 3.89
CA TRP A 83 1.59 14.47 5.00
C TRP A 83 2.62 15.31 5.78
N LEU A 84 3.78 14.75 6.10
CA LEU A 84 4.85 15.46 6.81
C LEU A 84 5.40 16.62 5.97
N LEU A 85 5.60 16.41 4.67
CA LEU A 85 6.06 17.45 3.75
C LEU A 85 5.07 18.62 3.72
N ARG A 86 3.77 18.33 3.67
CA ARG A 86 2.73 19.35 3.76
C ARG A 86 2.81 20.12 5.07
N ASP A 87 2.89 19.43 6.19
CA ASP A 87 2.94 20.06 7.52
C ASP A 87 4.15 20.99 7.66
N VAL A 88 5.33 20.54 7.20
CA VAL A 88 6.56 21.36 7.19
C VAL A 88 6.43 22.59 6.27
N LEU A 89 5.83 22.43 5.09
CA LEU A 89 5.61 23.55 4.17
C LEU A 89 4.59 24.56 4.72
N ASP A 90 3.48 24.08 5.30
CA ASP A 90 2.45 24.92 5.93
C ASP A 90 3.05 25.71 7.11
N VAL A 91 4.00 25.14 7.87
CA VAL A 91 4.75 25.83 8.93
C VAL A 91 5.66 26.93 8.38
N LEU A 92 6.40 26.64 7.29
CA LEU A 92 7.30 27.62 6.65
C LEU A 92 6.55 28.82 6.05
N ASP A 93 5.37 28.58 5.49
CA ASP A 93 4.52 29.66 4.95
C ASP A 93 3.99 30.59 6.06
N TRP A 94 3.75 30.06 7.26
CA TRP A 94 3.34 30.84 8.44
C TRP A 94 4.47 31.72 9.02
N GLU A 95 5.73 31.31 8.89
CA GLU A 95 6.89 32.07 9.37
C GLU A 95 7.28 33.22 8.44
N LYS A 96 6.73 33.28 7.21
CA LYS A 96 7.02 34.36 6.28
C LYS A 96 6.33 35.64 6.76
N PRO A 97 7.08 36.67 7.20
CA PRO A 97 6.46 37.90 7.67
C PRO A 97 5.72 38.54 6.51
N ASP A 98 4.46 38.91 6.76
CA ASP A 98 3.60 39.57 5.80
C ASP A 98 4.34 40.81 5.25
N PRO A 99 4.60 40.92 3.93
CA PRO A 99 5.41 42.00 3.38
C PRO A 99 4.83 43.40 3.60
N GLY A 100 3.60 43.51 4.13
CA GLY A 100 2.95 44.75 4.55
C GLY A 100 3.10 45.12 6.03
N ALA A 101 3.75 44.31 6.87
CA ALA A 101 3.85 44.55 8.32
C ALA A 101 4.96 45.51 8.76
N ARG A 102 5.79 46.02 7.82
CA ARG A 102 6.70 47.14 8.07
C ARG A 102 6.09 48.41 7.48
N ARG A 103 5.28 49.09 8.29
CA ARG A 103 5.01 50.52 8.12
C ARG A 103 6.23 51.32 8.55
#